data_AF-A0A7L4PCG5-F1
#
_entry.id   AF-A0A7L4PCG5-F1
#
_cell.length_a   1.000
_cell.length_b   1.000
_cell.length_c   1.000
_cell.angle_alpha   90.00
_cell.angle_beta   90.00
_cell.angle_gamma   90.00
#
_symmetry.space_group_name_H-M   'P 1'
#
loop_
_entity.id
_entity.type
_entity.pdbx_description
1 polymer ?
#
loop_
_entity_poly.entity_id
_entity_poly.type
_entity_poly.pdbx_seq_one_letter_code
_entity_poly.pdbx_strand_id
1 'polypeptide(L)' 'MPYDTTLKNASSLMYLIGPNYDAVNRWNPNTQTPEGWISLIGGVDTNFDLVAGEGYEISVTGNTMCTPV' A
#
# COMPACT_ATOMS: atom_id res chain seq x y z
N MET A 1 12.92 -9.39 8.39
CA MET A 1 12.30 -8.19 8.98
C MET A 1 10.93 -8.60 9.53
N PRO A 2 10.43 -8.03 10.64
CA PRO A 2 9.20 -8.48 11.27
C PRO A 2 7.93 -8.06 10.50
N TYR A 3 6.93 -8.93 10.51
CA TYR A 3 5.59 -8.76 9.90
C TYR A 3 4.69 -7.92 10.84
N ASP A 4 4.08 -6.85 10.33
CA ASP A 4 3.22 -5.96 11.12
C ASP A 4 1.72 -6.29 10.94
N THR A 5 1.13 -6.98 11.91
CA THR A 5 -0.30 -7.36 11.94
C THR A 5 -1.27 -6.20 12.16
N THR A 6 -0.76 -5.02 12.53
CA THR A 6 -1.60 -3.86 12.90
C THR A 6 -2.03 -3.06 11.69
N LEU A 7 -1.33 -3.19 10.56
CA LEU A 7 -1.69 -2.59 9.29
C LEU A 7 -2.85 -3.36 8.66
N LYS A 8 -3.92 -2.64 8.29
CA LYS A 8 -5.17 -3.26 7.82
C LYS A 8 -5.50 -2.92 6.38
N ASN A 9 -5.07 -1.77 5.89
CA ASN A 9 -5.43 -1.32 4.55
C ASN A 9 -4.35 -0.45 3.93
N ALA A 10 -4.47 -0.20 2.62
CA ALA A 10 -3.51 0.58 1.85
C ALA A 10 -3.24 1.98 2.45
N SER A 11 -4.28 2.68 2.93
CA SER A 11 -4.11 4.01 3.53
C SER A 11 -3.31 4.00 4.84
N SER A 12 -3.47 2.98 5.68
CA SER A 12 -2.71 2.85 6.93
C SER A 12 -1.26 2.43 6.68
N LEU A 13 -1.00 1.60 5.67
CA LEU A 13 0.37 1.34 5.20
C LEU A 13 1.04 2.62 4.67
N MET A 14 0.31 3.44 3.93
CA MET A 14 0.84 4.69 3.40
C MET A 14 1.10 5.73 4.49
N TYR A 15 0.23 5.80 5.49
CA TYR A 15 0.49 6.60 6.69
C TYR A 15 1.80 6.19 7.39
N LEU A 16 2.09 4.89 7.50
CA LEU A 16 3.34 4.39 8.08
C LEU A 16 4.58 4.80 7.27
N ILE A 17 4.50 4.75 5.94
CA ILE A 17 5.61 5.10 5.04
C ILE A 17 5.97 6.61 5.15
N GLY A 18 5.04 7.45 5.58
CA GLY A 18 5.27 8.88 5.79
C GLY A 18 5.30 9.67 4.47
N PRO A 19 5.94 10.84 4.39
CA PRO A 19 5.76 11.76 3.26
C PRO A 19 6.39 11.33 1.92
N ASN A 20 7.12 10.21 1.88
CA ASN A 20 7.95 9.81 0.73
C ASN A 20 7.31 8.68 -0.10
N TYR A 21 6.01 8.74 -0.36
CA TYR A 21 5.31 7.78 -1.21
C TYR A 21 4.50 8.45 -2.31
N ASP A 22 4.22 7.69 -3.36
CA ASP A 22 3.26 8.06 -4.41
C ASP A 22 2.08 7.10 -4.51
N ALA A 23 2.29 5.81 -4.30
CA ALA A 23 1.24 4.81 -4.45
C ALA A 23 1.52 3.49 -3.71
N VAL A 24 0.46 2.77 -3.37
CA VAL A 24 0.50 1.33 -3.06
C VAL A 24 -0.43 0.61 -4.02
N ASN A 25 0.07 -0.41 -4.71
CA ASN A 25 -0.68 -1.17 -5.69
C ASN A 25 -0.70 -2.66 -5.36
N ARG A 26 -1.77 -3.33 -5.78
CA ARG A 26 -1.89 -4.79 -5.75
C ARG A 26 -2.56 -5.33 -7.01
N TRP A 27 -2.44 -6.63 -7.21
CA TRP A 27 -3.30 -7.36 -8.13
C TRP A 27 -4.51 -7.93 -7.38
N ASN A 28 -5.74 -7.56 -7.74
CA ASN A 28 -6.93 -8.15 -7.14
C ASN A 28 -7.21 -9.51 -7.80
N PRO A 29 -7.07 -10.64 -7.07
CA PRO A 29 -7.24 -11.97 -7.64
C PRO A 29 -8.72 -12.32 -7.92
N ASN A 30 -9.68 -11.62 -7.29
CA ASN A 30 -11.10 -11.91 -7.46
C ASN A 30 -11.65 -11.30 -8.76
N THR A 31 -11.24 -10.06 -9.05
CA THR A 31 -11.68 -9.33 -10.25
C THR A 31 -10.69 -9.44 -11.40
N GLN A 32 -9.47 -9.94 -11.16
CA GLN A 32 -8.38 -10.00 -12.14
C GLN A 32 -8.04 -8.62 -12.71
N THR A 33 -7.96 -7.62 -11.83
CA THR A 33 -7.67 -6.23 -12.17
C THR A 33 -6.61 -5.63 -11.23
N PRO A 34 -5.82 -4.64 -11.69
CA PRO A 34 -4.99 -3.85 -10.79
C PRO A 34 -5.86 -2.94 -9.90
N GLU A 35 -5.42 -2.72 -8.66
CA GLU A 35 -6.01 -1.79 -7.70
C GLU A 35 -4.87 -0.98 -7.05
N GLY A 36 -5.04 0.33 -6.92
CA GLY A 36 -4.06 1.22 -6.30
C GLY A 36 -4.65 2.11 -5.22
N TRP A 37 -3.79 2.64 -4.36
CA TRP A 37 -4.08 3.82 -3.54
C TRP A 37 -2.99 4.84 -3.82
N ILE A 38 -3.33 5.98 -4.43
CA ILE A 38 -2.37 6.94 -5.01
C ILE A 38 -2.47 8.30 -4.30
N SER A 39 -1.32 8.93 -4.02
CA SER A 39 -1.21 10.18 -3.25
C SER A 39 -1.56 11.46 -4.02
N LEU A 40 -1.65 11.41 -5.35
CA LEU A 40 -1.86 12.59 -6.18
C LEU A 40 -3.29 13.13 -5.99
N ILE A 41 -3.39 14.24 -5.24
CA ILE A 41 -4.56 15.13 -5.07
C ILE A 41 -5.90 14.35 -5.05
N GLY A 42 -6.28 13.88 -3.87
CA GLY A 42 -7.65 13.39 -3.62
C GLY A 42 -7.87 11.88 -3.77
N GLY A 43 -6.82 11.06 -3.71
CA GLY A 43 -6.92 9.60 -3.47
C GLY A 43 -7.96 8.91 -4.36
N VAL A 44 -7.64 8.71 -5.64
CA VAL A 44 -8.64 8.35 -6.66
C VAL A 44 -9.03 6.86 -6.66
N ASP A 45 -8.58 6.03 -5.70
CA ASP A 45 -8.69 4.57 -5.85
C ASP A 45 -8.90 3.83 -4.51
N THR A 46 -8.84 2.51 -4.52
CA THR A 46 -9.39 1.56 -3.53
C THR A 46 -8.53 1.50 -2.28
N ASN A 47 -9.09 1.90 -1.12
CA ASN A 47 -8.46 1.64 0.19
C ASN A 47 -8.60 0.15 0.54
N PHE A 48 -7.94 -0.71 -0.23
CA PHE A 48 -8.09 -2.14 -0.11
C PHE A 48 -7.49 -2.66 1.19
N ASP A 49 -8.06 -3.76 1.68
CA ASP A 49 -7.52 -4.48 2.82
C ASP A 49 -6.21 -5.17 2.47
N LEU A 50 -5.26 -5.11 3.40
CA LEU A 50 -4.02 -5.87 3.34
C LEU A 50 -4.29 -7.28 3.83
N VAL A 51 -3.82 -8.25 3.08
CA VAL A 51 -3.97 -9.68 3.30
C VAL A 51 -2.58 -10.29 3.43
N ALA A 52 -2.38 -11.02 4.52
CA ALA A 52 -1.12 -11.69 4.79
C ALA A 52 -0.72 -12.59 3.61
N GLY A 53 0.50 -12.41 3.10
CA GLY A 53 1.06 -13.23 2.02
C GLY A 53 0.70 -12.79 0.60
N GLU A 54 -0.08 -11.71 0.44
CA GLU A 54 -0.22 -11.05 -0.86
C GLU A 54 1.00 -10.19 -1.19
N GLY A 55 1.27 -10.02 -2.49
CA GLY A 55 2.30 -9.11 -2.98
C GLY A 55 1.76 -7.70 -3.16
N TYR A 56 2.47 -6.73 -2.61
CA TYR A 56 2.18 -5.30 -2.76
C TYR A 56 3.35 -4.59 -3.42
N GLU A 57 3.05 -3.68 -4.34
CA GLU A 57 4.02 -2.74 -4.90
C GLU A 57 3.87 -1.41 -4.17
N ILE A 58 4.99 -0.82 -3.73
CA ILE A 58 5.01 0.47 -3.06
C ILE A 58 5.91 1.39 -3.87
N SER A 59 5.33 2.47 -4.41
CA SER A 59 6.08 3.53 -5.10
C SER A 59 6.51 4.59 -4.08
N VAL A 60 7.82 4.81 -3.97
CA VAL A 60 8.44 5.76 -3.03
C VAL A 60 9.13 6.89 -3.79
N THR A 61 8.95 8.12 -3.33
CA THR A 61 9.53 9.34 -3.96
C THR A 61 10.88 9.73 -3.36
N GLY A 62 11.28 9.08 -2.28
CA GLY A 62 12.53 9.32 -1.59
C GLY A 62 12.84 8.19 -0.62
N ASN A 63 13.96 8.31 0.09
CA ASN A 63 14.33 7.32 1.10
C ASN A 63 13.27 7.23 2.19
N THR A 64 12.78 6.02 2.45
CA THR A 64 11.84 5.73 3.53
C THR A 64 12.16 4.39 4.18
N MET A 65 11.79 4.26 5.45
CA MET A 65 11.86 3.01 6.17
C MET A 65 10.51 2.30 6.02
N CYS A 66 10.46 1.24 5.20
CA CYS A 66 9.27 0.41 5.07
C CYS A 66 9.42 -0.85 5.94
N THR A 67 8.42 -1.13 6.76
CA THR A 67 8.25 -2.45 7.41
C THR A 67 7.43 -3.34 6.47
N PRO A 68 7.84 -4.59 6.19
CA PRO A 68 7.04 -5.48 5.35
C PRO A 68 5.70 -5.84 6.01
N VAL A 69 4.64 -5.89 5.18
CA VAL A 69 3.26 -6.30 5.50
C VAL A 69 2.91 -7.68 4.98
#